data_AF-A0A7Z8CYI2-F1
#
_entry.id   AF-A0A7Z8CYI2-F1
#
_cell.length_a   1.000
_cell.length_b   1.000
_cell.length_c   1.000
_cell.angle_alpha   90.00
_cell.angle_beta   90.00
_cell.angle_gamma   90.00
#
_symmetry.space_group_name_H-M   'P 1'
#
loop_
_entity.id
_entity.type
_entity.pdbx_description
1 polymer ?
#
loop_
_entity_poly.entity_id
_entity_poly.type
_entity_poly.pdbx_seq_one_letter_code
_entity_poly.pdbx_strand_id
1 'polypeptide(L)'
;MKKATISVIAILIILVSIIVYNNEFDMIVKDETVNIEKESIAVEYALPKKKREKPGLILFIHGDGPTNKNGDEGYYPAWETLAKENYISISWDKAGVGGSTGNWLEQDMVDRKQEAEKVLKWALEKFDLDLRKVGVWGASQGGWVITKLLNENKDVKFAIGVAPAVNWMRQGRFNTISEMEYEGYSKKKIDEKLLTETQVNNYLKENNYQGYKDSNLEKEVLEKDRWDFIRKNMDLDNTSELEQISKPYYLVIGDHDLNVDTKETENIYREHINKEYLTVYPISNATHRMLKPRHQKESRMTVVETIFNPRRIFAPDYFKALKEIASKKEI
;
A
#
# COMPACT_ATOMS: atom_id res chain seq x y z
N MET A 1 -21.64 -45.41 11.39
CA MET A 1 -21.89 -44.32 10.41
C MET A 1 -22.49 -43.08 11.05
N LYS A 2 -23.68 -43.12 11.68
CA LYS A 2 -24.32 -41.92 12.29
C LYS A 2 -23.45 -41.13 13.29
N LYS A 3 -22.72 -41.79 14.19
CA LYS A 3 -21.83 -41.12 15.17
C LYS A 3 -20.66 -40.38 14.50
N ALA A 4 -20.04 -40.98 13.48
CA ALA A 4 -18.94 -40.37 12.74
C ALA A 4 -19.42 -39.13 11.96
N THR A 5 -20.61 -39.20 11.34
CA THR A 5 -21.23 -38.07 10.65
C THR A 5 -21.53 -36.92 11.62
N ILE A 6 -22.05 -37.20 12.82
CA ILE A 6 -22.31 -36.18 13.85
C ILE A 6 -21.02 -35.51 14.31
N SER A 7 -19.95 -36.28 14.54
CA SER A 7 -18.64 -35.73 14.93
C SER A 7 -18.04 -34.82 13.86
N VAL A 8 -18.14 -35.21 12.57
CA VAL A 8 -17.66 -34.37 11.45
C VAL A 8 -18.44 -33.06 11.38
N ILE A 9 -19.77 -33.10 11.52
CA ILE A 9 -20.61 -31.90 11.52
C ILE A 9 -20.24 -30.97 12.69
N ALA A 10 -20.02 -31.52 13.89
CA ALA A 10 -19.65 -30.73 15.05
C ALA A 10 -18.29 -30.01 14.85
N ILE A 11 -17.30 -30.70 14.27
CA ILE A 11 -16.00 -30.10 13.96
C ILE A 11 -16.15 -28.97 12.93
N LEU A 12 -16.95 -29.18 11.88
CA LEU A 12 -17.20 -28.16 10.88
C LEU A 12 -17.87 -26.91 11.47
N ILE A 13 -18.85 -27.09 12.36
CA ILE A 13 -19.50 -25.98 13.06
C ILE A 13 -18.46 -25.20 13.88
N ILE A 14 -17.61 -25.88 14.64
CA ILE A 14 -16.56 -25.24 15.44
C ILE A 14 -15.60 -24.45 14.54
N LEU A 15 -15.14 -25.03 13.43
CA LEU A 15 -14.23 -24.34 12.50
C LEU A 15 -14.89 -23.10 11.89
N VAL A 16 -16.14 -23.20 11.45
CA VAL A 16 -16.90 -22.07 10.93
C VAL A 16 -17.09 -21.00 12.00
N SER A 17 -17.42 -21.37 13.24
CA SER A 17 -17.54 -20.42 14.35
C SER A 17 -16.23 -19.70 14.65
N ILE A 18 -15.09 -20.39 14.61
CA ILE A 18 -13.77 -19.78 14.78
C ILE A 18 -13.48 -18.78 13.66
N ILE A 19 -13.76 -19.16 12.41
CA ILE A 19 -13.58 -18.29 11.24
C ILE A 19 -14.46 -17.05 11.37
N VAL A 20 -15.76 -17.21 11.65
CA VAL A 20 -16.70 -16.09 11.81
C VAL A 20 -16.24 -15.16 12.93
N TYR A 21 -15.88 -15.71 14.10
CA TYR A 21 -15.41 -14.93 15.23
C TYR A 21 -14.13 -14.15 14.92
N ASN A 22 -13.15 -14.77 14.27
CA ASN A 22 -11.89 -14.11 13.94
C ASN A 22 -12.01 -13.14 12.76
N ASN A 23 -13.04 -13.24 11.92
CA ASN A 23 -13.32 -12.29 10.84
C ASN A 23 -14.35 -11.22 11.24
N GLU A 24 -14.85 -11.25 12.48
CA GLU A 24 -15.61 -10.14 13.02
C GLU A 24 -14.64 -9.00 13.38
N PHE A 25 -14.74 -7.88 12.66
CA PHE A 25 -13.94 -6.68 12.93
C PHE A 25 -14.72 -5.67 13.77
N ASP A 26 -14.02 -4.96 14.66
CA ASP A 26 -14.54 -3.89 15.52
C ASP A 26 -14.66 -2.54 14.76
N MET A 27 -15.30 -2.60 13.59
CA MET A 27 -15.58 -1.46 12.72
C MET A 27 -16.87 -1.74 11.92
N ILE A 28 -17.41 -0.71 11.28
CA ILE A 28 -18.54 -0.83 10.35
C ILE A 28 -18.02 -0.49 8.96
N VAL A 29 -17.96 -1.48 8.08
CA VAL A 29 -17.56 -1.27 6.68
C VAL A 29 -18.78 -0.87 5.84
N LYS A 30 -18.57 0.08 4.94
CA LYS A 30 -19.55 0.56 3.96
C LYS A 30 -18.87 0.78 2.62
N ASP A 31 -19.57 0.47 1.55
CA ASP A 31 -19.17 0.78 0.19
C ASP A 31 -20.10 1.82 -0.44
N GLU A 32 -19.55 2.62 -1.34
CA GLU A 32 -20.30 3.63 -2.08
C GLU A 32 -19.62 3.91 -3.42
N THR A 33 -20.40 4.33 -4.41
CA THR A 33 -19.86 4.83 -5.68
C THR A 33 -19.93 6.35 -5.68
N VAL A 34 -18.77 6.99 -5.78
CA VAL A 34 -18.64 8.44 -5.85
C VAL A 34 -18.54 8.85 -7.31
N ASN A 35 -19.56 9.58 -7.79
CA ASN A 35 -19.56 10.10 -9.15
C ASN A 35 -18.95 11.50 -9.17
N ILE A 36 -17.83 11.67 -9.85
CA ILE A 36 -17.09 12.94 -9.95
C ILE A 36 -16.95 13.27 -11.44
N GLU A 37 -17.70 14.27 -11.88
CA GLU A 37 -17.78 14.65 -13.30
C GLU A 37 -18.18 13.47 -14.21
N LYS A 38 -17.25 12.92 -14.99
CA LYS A 38 -17.45 11.76 -15.88
C LYS A 38 -16.87 10.47 -15.32
N GLU A 39 -16.27 10.52 -14.14
CA GLU A 39 -15.62 9.39 -13.48
C GLU A 39 -16.54 8.81 -12.40
N SER A 40 -16.55 7.49 -12.29
CA SER A 40 -17.15 6.75 -11.18
C SER A 40 -16.02 6.12 -10.39
N ILE A 41 -15.92 6.46 -9.10
CA ILE A 41 -14.92 5.93 -8.17
C ILE A 41 -15.63 5.04 -7.16
N ALA A 42 -15.32 3.74 -7.14
CA ALA A 42 -15.85 2.81 -6.16
C ALA A 42 -15.04 2.89 -4.86
N VAL A 43 -15.66 3.41 -3.80
CA VAL A 43 -15.02 3.68 -2.51
C VAL A 43 -15.50 2.66 -1.48
N GLU A 44 -14.62 2.27 -0.57
CA GLU A 44 -14.96 1.57 0.66
C GLU A 44 -14.35 2.29 1.86
N TYR A 45 -15.10 2.32 2.95
CA TYR A 45 -14.68 2.97 4.18
C TYR A 45 -15.11 2.22 5.43
N ALA A 46 -14.26 2.28 6.45
CA ALA A 46 -14.50 1.71 7.76
C ALA A 46 -14.79 2.82 8.78
N LEU A 47 -15.94 2.71 9.44
CA LEU A 47 -16.37 3.61 10.52
C LEU A 47 -16.08 3.00 11.90
N PRO A 48 -15.69 3.82 12.90
CA PRO A 48 -15.67 3.38 14.30
C PRO A 48 -17.05 2.90 14.78
N LYS A 49 -17.13 1.71 15.41
CA LYS A 49 -18.38 1.21 16.01
C LYS A 49 -18.85 2.11 17.16
N LYS A 50 -17.91 2.63 17.95
CA LYS A 50 -18.20 3.52 19.07
C LYS A 50 -18.35 4.94 18.54
N LYS A 51 -19.55 5.49 18.63
CA LYS A 51 -19.81 6.91 18.32
C LYS A 51 -19.05 7.79 19.32
N ARG A 52 -17.92 8.32 18.88
CA ARG A 52 -17.25 9.45 19.52
C ARG A 52 -17.44 10.66 18.60
N GLU A 53 -17.49 11.86 19.17
CA GLU A 53 -17.63 13.08 18.37
C GLU A 53 -16.43 13.23 17.42
N LYS A 54 -16.73 13.61 16.17
CA LYS A 54 -15.78 14.03 15.13
C LYS A 54 -14.56 13.10 14.95
N PRO A 55 -14.70 11.95 14.26
CA PRO A 55 -13.57 11.08 13.99
C PRO A 55 -12.52 11.76 13.11
N GLY A 56 -11.27 11.28 13.21
CA GLY A 56 -10.23 11.59 12.22
C GLY A 56 -10.48 10.85 10.91
N LEU A 57 -9.69 11.14 9.90
CA LEU A 57 -9.75 10.52 8.57
C LEU A 57 -8.35 10.08 8.14
N ILE A 58 -8.22 8.87 7.60
CA ILE A 58 -7.00 8.42 6.91
C ILE A 58 -7.38 7.85 5.55
N LEU A 59 -6.85 8.45 4.47
CA LEU A 59 -6.96 7.91 3.11
C LEU A 59 -5.84 6.91 2.84
N PHE A 60 -6.18 5.71 2.38
CA PHE A 60 -5.23 4.66 2.01
C PHE A 60 -4.97 4.70 0.50
N ILE A 61 -3.70 4.87 0.13
CA ILE A 61 -3.25 5.02 -1.26
C ILE A 61 -2.40 3.80 -1.64
N HIS A 62 -2.86 3.07 -2.64
CA HIS A 62 -2.25 1.83 -3.08
C HIS A 62 -0.85 2.00 -3.68
N GLY A 63 -0.10 0.89 -3.72
CA GLY A 63 1.14 0.78 -4.48
C GLY A 63 0.91 0.62 -5.99
N ASP A 64 1.91 0.05 -6.64
CA ASP A 64 1.85 -0.35 -8.05
C ASP A 64 0.96 -1.59 -8.23
N GLY A 65 0.35 -1.72 -9.41
CA GLY A 65 -0.51 -2.85 -9.77
C GLY A 65 -2.02 -2.59 -9.61
N PRO A 66 -2.87 -3.47 -10.17
CA PRO A 66 -4.32 -3.34 -10.13
C PRO A 66 -4.84 -3.74 -8.74
N THR A 67 -5.09 -2.75 -7.89
CA THR A 67 -5.56 -2.95 -6.50
C THR A 67 -6.96 -2.38 -6.34
N ASN A 68 -7.82 -3.12 -5.64
CA ASN A 68 -9.19 -2.71 -5.32
C ASN A 68 -9.28 -1.99 -3.95
N LYS A 69 -10.45 -1.43 -3.66
CA LYS A 69 -10.76 -0.52 -2.56
C LYS A 69 -10.49 -1.06 -1.17
N ASN A 70 -10.32 -2.36 -1.01
CA ASN A 70 -10.08 -2.98 0.28
C ASN A 70 -8.79 -3.83 0.32
N GLY A 71 -8.01 -3.79 -0.77
CA GLY A 71 -6.80 -4.61 -0.95
C GLY A 71 -7.10 -6.08 -0.64
N ASP A 72 -8.23 -6.56 -1.18
CA ASP A 72 -8.96 -7.81 -0.86
C ASP A 72 -8.70 -8.32 0.57
N GLU A 73 -9.06 -7.43 1.50
CA GLU A 73 -9.08 -7.53 2.97
C GLU A 73 -7.76 -7.67 3.70
N GLY A 74 -6.66 -7.39 3.02
CA GLY A 74 -5.40 -7.06 3.66
C GLY A 74 -5.46 -5.79 4.52
N TYR A 75 -6.40 -4.87 4.26
CA TYR A 75 -6.49 -3.61 5.00
C TYR A 75 -7.29 -3.69 6.29
N TYR A 76 -8.22 -4.64 6.40
CA TYR A 76 -9.16 -4.69 7.53
C TYR A 76 -8.51 -4.73 8.91
N PRO A 77 -7.43 -5.50 9.15
CA PRO A 77 -6.72 -5.45 10.43
C PRO A 77 -6.15 -4.06 10.78
N ALA A 78 -5.65 -3.32 9.78
CA ALA A 78 -5.15 -1.97 9.97
C ALA A 78 -6.31 -0.98 10.21
N TRP A 79 -7.37 -1.07 9.40
CA TRP A 79 -8.57 -0.23 9.56
C TRP A 79 -9.24 -0.43 10.91
N GLU A 80 -9.34 -1.66 11.40
CA GLU A 80 -9.86 -1.94 12.73
C GLU A 80 -9.01 -1.26 13.82
N THR A 81 -7.69 -1.33 13.68
CA THR A 81 -6.75 -0.68 14.62
C THR A 81 -6.99 0.83 14.67
N LEU A 82 -7.16 1.47 13.51
CA LEU A 82 -7.43 2.90 13.39
C LEU A 82 -8.84 3.28 13.86
N ALA A 83 -9.85 2.45 13.57
CA ALA A 83 -11.23 2.63 14.01
C ALA A 83 -11.36 2.62 15.55
N LYS A 84 -10.59 1.77 16.24
CA LYS A 84 -10.50 1.76 17.72
C LYS A 84 -9.96 3.07 18.29
N GLU A 85 -9.12 3.77 17.52
CA GLU A 85 -8.59 5.10 17.84
C GLU A 85 -9.43 6.25 17.24
N ASN A 86 -10.67 5.96 16.82
CA ASN A 86 -11.63 6.93 16.30
C ASN A 86 -11.26 7.58 14.95
N TYR A 87 -10.65 6.81 14.04
CA TYR A 87 -10.43 7.22 12.67
C TYR A 87 -11.38 6.49 11.71
N ILE A 88 -11.87 7.22 10.71
CA ILE A 88 -12.44 6.65 9.49
C ILE A 88 -11.28 6.33 8.56
N SER A 89 -11.22 5.10 8.06
CA SER A 89 -10.27 4.71 7.01
C SER A 89 -11.02 4.61 5.69
N ILE A 90 -10.47 5.15 4.61
CA ILE A 90 -11.09 5.17 3.28
C ILE A 90 -10.07 4.73 2.23
N SER A 91 -10.51 3.92 1.28
CA SER A 91 -9.76 3.55 0.09
C SER A 91 -10.73 3.34 -1.08
N TRP A 92 -10.23 3.21 -2.30
CA TRP A 92 -11.07 3.13 -3.50
C TRP A 92 -10.45 2.20 -4.54
N ASP A 93 -11.26 1.67 -5.45
CA ASP A 93 -10.72 0.88 -6.55
C ASP A 93 -9.89 1.82 -7.44
N LYS A 94 -8.65 1.43 -7.77
CA LYS A 94 -7.84 2.18 -8.76
C LYS A 94 -8.62 2.30 -10.07
N ALA A 95 -8.34 3.34 -10.87
CA ALA A 95 -8.96 3.53 -12.17
C ALA A 95 -8.90 2.24 -13.03
N GLY A 96 -10.06 1.79 -13.52
CA GLY A 96 -10.21 0.56 -14.31
C GLY A 96 -10.19 -0.76 -13.51
N VAL A 97 -10.14 -0.69 -12.18
CA VAL A 97 -10.24 -1.85 -11.28
C VAL A 97 -11.62 -1.86 -10.63
N GLY A 98 -12.18 -3.05 -10.41
CA GLY A 98 -13.45 -3.22 -9.68
C GLY A 98 -14.58 -2.39 -10.29
N GLY A 99 -15.16 -1.51 -9.48
CA GLY A 99 -16.24 -0.60 -9.88
C GLY A 99 -15.78 0.79 -10.35
N SER A 100 -14.47 1.07 -10.39
CA SER A 100 -13.95 2.36 -10.83
C SER A 100 -13.73 2.41 -12.35
N THR A 101 -14.12 3.52 -12.98
CA THR A 101 -13.87 3.78 -14.41
C THR A 101 -12.42 4.19 -14.69
N GLY A 102 -11.99 4.16 -15.95
CA GLY A 102 -10.67 4.65 -16.39
C GLY A 102 -9.62 3.54 -16.51
N ASN A 103 -8.33 3.91 -16.48
CA ASN A 103 -7.21 2.99 -16.54
C ASN A 103 -6.02 3.55 -15.73
N TRP A 104 -5.63 2.87 -14.65
CA TRP A 104 -4.54 3.32 -13.79
C TRP A 104 -3.17 3.32 -14.49
N LEU A 105 -2.99 2.57 -15.58
CA LEU A 105 -1.75 2.60 -16.37
C LEU A 105 -1.61 3.91 -17.17
N GLU A 106 -2.67 4.69 -17.32
CA GLU A 106 -2.62 6.01 -17.93
C GLU A 106 -2.17 7.10 -16.95
N GLN A 107 -2.08 6.81 -15.65
CA GLN A 107 -1.78 7.78 -14.60
C GLN A 107 -0.27 7.86 -14.27
N ASP A 108 0.25 9.05 -13.98
CA ASP A 108 1.46 9.23 -13.17
C ASP A 108 1.14 9.56 -11.70
N MET A 109 2.17 9.84 -10.89
CA MET A 109 1.98 10.16 -9.48
C MET A 109 1.28 11.50 -9.24
N VAL A 110 1.28 12.42 -10.20
CA VAL A 110 0.52 13.67 -10.14
C VAL A 110 -0.96 13.39 -10.41
N ASP A 111 -1.27 12.59 -11.44
CA ASP A 111 -2.63 12.15 -11.74
C ASP A 111 -3.23 11.38 -10.54
N ARG A 112 -2.45 10.46 -9.94
CA ARG A 112 -2.86 9.71 -8.75
C ARG A 112 -3.08 10.61 -7.52
N LYS A 113 -2.29 11.68 -7.38
CA LYS A 113 -2.50 12.68 -6.33
C LYS A 113 -3.82 13.43 -6.54
N GLN A 114 -4.11 13.86 -7.76
CA GLN A 114 -5.37 14.53 -8.09
C GLN A 114 -6.59 13.62 -7.84
N GLU A 115 -6.49 12.33 -8.19
CA GLU A 115 -7.52 11.34 -7.86
C GLU A 115 -7.74 11.22 -6.34
N ALA A 116 -6.65 11.15 -5.56
CA ALA A 116 -6.75 11.13 -4.10
C ALA A 116 -7.37 12.42 -3.53
N GLU A 117 -7.09 13.59 -4.11
CA GLU A 117 -7.70 14.86 -3.70
C GLU A 117 -9.21 14.90 -3.98
N LYS A 118 -9.66 14.30 -5.08
CA LYS A 118 -11.08 14.14 -5.40
C LYS A 118 -11.78 13.29 -4.32
N VAL A 119 -11.19 12.16 -3.92
CA VAL A 119 -11.73 11.30 -2.85
C VAL A 119 -11.68 12.01 -1.49
N LEU A 120 -10.59 12.73 -1.20
CA LEU A 120 -10.46 13.52 0.03
C LEU A 120 -11.57 14.56 0.14
N LYS A 121 -11.79 15.33 -0.93
CA LYS A 121 -12.83 16.36 -0.96
C LYS A 121 -14.21 15.76 -0.68
N TRP A 122 -14.55 14.66 -1.35
CA TRP A 122 -15.80 13.95 -1.09
C TRP A 122 -15.91 13.52 0.38
N ALA A 123 -14.85 12.96 0.96
CA ALA A 123 -14.87 12.52 2.36
C ALA A 123 -15.06 13.68 3.35
N LEU A 124 -14.41 14.82 3.11
CA LEU A 124 -14.55 16.04 3.91
C LEU A 124 -15.97 16.62 3.87
N GLU A 125 -16.69 16.44 2.76
CA GLU A 125 -18.09 16.86 2.61
C GLU A 125 -19.08 15.84 3.21
N LYS A 126 -18.74 14.54 3.16
CA LYS A 126 -19.59 13.42 3.58
C LYS A 126 -19.69 13.26 5.10
N PHE A 127 -18.58 13.49 5.81
CA PHE A 127 -18.44 13.15 7.23
C PHE A 127 -18.21 14.40 8.09
N ASP A 128 -18.78 14.43 9.31
CA ASP A 128 -18.42 15.44 10.33
C ASP A 128 -17.11 15.02 11.01
N LEU A 129 -15.98 15.53 10.50
CA LEU A 129 -14.62 15.12 10.88
C LEU A 129 -13.94 16.10 11.83
N ASP A 130 -12.96 15.61 12.61
CA ASP A 130 -11.94 16.49 13.21
C ASP A 130 -10.90 16.83 12.14
N LEU A 131 -11.00 18.03 11.57
CA LEU A 131 -10.12 18.50 10.48
C LEU A 131 -8.64 18.63 10.86
N ARG A 132 -8.31 18.53 12.16
CA ARG A 132 -6.91 18.46 12.63
C ARG A 132 -6.32 17.04 12.51
N LYS A 133 -7.18 16.05 12.25
CA LYS A 133 -6.84 14.62 12.23
C LYS A 133 -7.09 13.99 10.85
N VAL A 134 -6.81 14.74 9.79
CA VAL A 134 -6.88 14.24 8.42
C VAL A 134 -5.48 13.82 7.99
N GLY A 135 -5.30 12.54 7.69
CA GLY A 135 -4.03 11.98 7.28
C GLY A 135 -4.14 11.16 6.01
N VAL A 136 -2.98 10.78 5.50
CA VAL A 136 -2.85 9.90 4.34
C VAL A 136 -1.92 8.74 4.68
N TRP A 137 -2.22 7.57 4.17
CA TRP A 137 -1.45 6.34 4.31
C TRP A 137 -1.09 5.88 2.90
N GLY A 138 0.16 5.55 2.64
CA GLY A 138 0.60 5.16 1.30
C GLY A 138 1.64 4.06 1.36
N ALA A 139 1.41 3.00 0.58
CA ALA A 139 2.33 1.86 0.52
C ALA A 139 3.14 1.85 -0.78
N SER A 140 4.43 1.50 -0.70
CA SER A 140 5.27 1.34 -1.89
C SER A 140 5.23 2.60 -2.78
N GLN A 141 4.76 2.47 -4.02
CA GLN A 141 4.54 3.59 -4.93
C GLN A 141 3.57 4.67 -4.38
N GLY A 142 2.65 4.30 -3.50
CA GLY A 142 1.80 5.26 -2.78
C GLY A 142 2.60 6.27 -1.95
N GLY A 143 3.85 5.97 -1.59
CA GLY A 143 4.79 6.86 -0.92
C GLY A 143 5.04 8.18 -1.67
N TRP A 144 5.14 8.13 -3.01
CA TRP A 144 5.25 9.34 -3.84
C TRP A 144 3.98 10.20 -3.77
N VAL A 145 2.81 9.56 -3.83
CA VAL A 145 1.52 10.25 -3.85
C VAL A 145 1.25 10.95 -2.51
N ILE A 146 1.46 10.26 -1.38
CA ILE A 146 1.23 10.85 -0.06
C ILE A 146 2.19 11.99 0.26
N THR A 147 3.42 11.96 -0.27
CA THR A 147 4.41 13.02 -0.07
C THR A 147 3.94 14.30 -0.77
N LYS A 148 3.49 14.19 -2.02
CA LYS A 148 2.89 15.32 -2.76
C LYS A 148 1.65 15.88 -2.06
N LEU A 149 0.74 15.00 -1.61
CA LEU A 149 -0.44 15.41 -0.84
C LEU A 149 -0.07 16.15 0.45
N LEU A 150 0.91 15.65 1.20
CA LEU A 150 1.33 16.27 2.45
C LEU A 150 1.87 17.68 2.23
N ASN A 151 2.66 17.88 1.17
CA ASN A 151 3.27 19.17 0.85
C ASN A 151 2.27 20.17 0.28
N GLU A 152 1.38 19.73 -0.61
CA GLU A 152 0.58 20.63 -1.44
C GLU A 152 -0.87 20.79 -0.95
N ASN A 153 -1.40 19.81 -0.20
CA ASN A 153 -2.77 19.84 0.28
C ASN A 153 -2.84 20.26 1.75
N LYS A 154 -3.44 21.43 2.01
CA LYS A 154 -3.54 22.00 3.36
C LYS A 154 -4.43 21.20 4.31
N ASP A 155 -5.36 20.40 3.79
CA ASP A 155 -6.29 19.63 4.61
C ASP A 155 -5.61 18.38 5.17
N VAL A 156 -4.59 17.85 4.48
CA VAL A 156 -3.74 16.75 4.98
C VAL A 156 -2.78 17.27 6.06
N LYS A 157 -2.85 16.67 7.25
CA LYS A 157 -2.08 17.05 8.45
C LYS A 157 -0.92 16.13 8.75
N PHE A 158 -0.96 14.88 8.27
CA PHE A 158 0.13 13.92 8.44
C PHE A 158 0.12 12.84 7.36
N ALA A 159 1.28 12.19 7.19
CA ALA A 159 1.42 11.04 6.32
C ALA A 159 1.96 9.81 7.07
N ILE A 160 1.51 8.63 6.65
CA ILE A 160 2.03 7.32 7.07
C ILE A 160 2.56 6.62 5.81
N GLY A 161 3.89 6.62 5.62
CA GLY A 161 4.53 5.87 4.55
C GLY A 161 4.82 4.45 5.00
N VAL A 162 4.21 3.44 4.37
CA VAL A 162 4.44 2.03 4.69
C VAL A 162 5.27 1.39 3.59
N ALA A 163 6.52 1.04 3.91
CA ALA A 163 7.52 0.61 2.93
C ALA A 163 7.53 1.52 1.67
N PRO A 164 7.65 2.86 1.82
CA PRO A 164 7.59 3.75 0.68
C PRO A 164 8.89 3.70 -0.12
N ALA A 165 8.74 3.98 -1.41
CA ALA A 165 9.84 4.11 -2.35
C ALA A 165 10.50 5.49 -2.30
N VAL A 166 11.79 5.56 -2.69
CA VAL A 166 12.47 6.83 -2.96
C VAL A 166 12.61 7.07 -4.46
N ASN A 167 13.36 6.19 -5.13
CA ASN A 167 13.70 6.31 -6.54
C ASN A 167 13.23 5.06 -7.30
N TRP A 168 12.55 5.29 -8.43
CA TRP A 168 11.94 4.22 -9.22
C TRP A 168 12.97 3.19 -9.70
N MET A 169 14.07 3.66 -10.30
CA MET A 169 15.09 2.79 -10.89
C MET A 169 15.87 2.02 -9.83
N ARG A 170 16.22 2.67 -8.72
CA ARG A 170 16.94 2.02 -7.61
C ARG A 170 16.07 0.98 -6.92
N GLN A 171 14.78 1.29 -6.69
CA GLN A 171 13.83 0.32 -6.17
C GLN A 171 13.70 -0.90 -7.09
N GLY A 172 13.46 -0.69 -8.38
CA GLY A 172 13.32 -1.81 -9.34
C GLY A 172 14.55 -2.70 -9.34
N ARG A 173 15.74 -2.09 -9.37
CA ARG A 173 17.02 -2.80 -9.29
C ARG A 173 17.17 -3.61 -8.00
N PHE A 174 16.83 -3.02 -6.85
CA PHE A 174 16.89 -3.70 -5.55
C PHE A 174 15.91 -4.88 -5.50
N ASN A 175 14.69 -4.68 -6.00
CA ASN A 175 13.67 -5.72 -6.02
C ASN A 175 14.13 -6.94 -6.83
N THR A 176 14.67 -6.73 -8.03
CA THR A 176 15.24 -7.81 -8.85
C THR A 176 16.34 -8.58 -8.13
N ILE A 177 17.30 -7.89 -7.50
CA ILE A 177 18.36 -8.56 -6.74
C ILE A 177 17.75 -9.37 -5.59
N SER A 178 16.93 -8.73 -4.76
CA SER A 178 16.42 -9.30 -3.51
C SER A 178 15.51 -10.50 -3.75
N GLU A 179 14.65 -10.46 -4.79
CA GLU A 179 13.82 -11.59 -5.15
C GLU A 179 14.65 -12.76 -5.69
N MET A 180 15.61 -12.50 -6.59
CA MET A 180 16.43 -13.56 -7.15
C MET A 180 17.36 -14.19 -6.10
N GLU A 181 17.90 -13.41 -5.16
CA GLU A 181 18.65 -13.95 -4.02
C GLU A 181 17.76 -14.81 -3.12
N TYR A 182 16.55 -14.33 -2.81
CA TYR A 182 15.57 -15.08 -2.02
C TYR A 182 15.17 -16.41 -2.69
N GLU A 183 15.07 -16.43 -4.02
CA GLU A 183 14.77 -17.64 -4.80
C GLU A 183 16.00 -18.55 -5.03
N GLY A 184 17.18 -18.15 -4.55
CA GLY A 184 18.40 -18.96 -4.59
C GLY A 184 19.16 -18.91 -5.92
N TYR A 185 18.93 -17.90 -6.75
CA TYR A 185 19.70 -17.72 -7.98
C TYR A 185 21.16 -17.36 -7.69
N SER A 186 22.06 -17.84 -8.54
CA SER A 186 23.48 -17.47 -8.48
C SER A 186 23.69 -16.00 -8.86
N LYS A 187 24.74 -15.38 -8.32
CA LYS A 187 25.18 -14.03 -8.70
C LYS A 187 25.29 -13.83 -10.22
N LYS A 188 25.81 -14.82 -10.96
CA LYS A 188 25.91 -14.78 -12.42
C LYS A 188 24.53 -14.57 -13.09
N LYS A 189 23.50 -15.27 -12.60
CA LYS A 189 22.13 -15.14 -13.14
C LYS A 189 21.50 -13.78 -12.82
N ILE A 190 21.80 -13.26 -11.63
CA ILE A 190 21.39 -11.91 -11.23
C ILE A 190 22.04 -10.87 -12.15
N ASP A 191 23.37 -10.95 -12.34
CA ASP A 191 24.11 -10.05 -13.23
C ASP A 191 23.59 -10.10 -14.68
N GLU A 192 23.26 -11.30 -15.19
CA GLU A 192 22.62 -11.49 -16.50
C GLU A 192 21.25 -10.76 -16.59
N LYS A 193 20.37 -10.93 -15.59
CA LYS A 193 19.06 -10.27 -15.58
C LYS A 193 19.19 -8.74 -15.51
N LEU A 194 20.11 -8.23 -14.70
CA LEU A 194 20.33 -6.79 -14.56
C LEU A 194 20.89 -6.16 -15.85
N LEU A 195 21.70 -6.89 -16.61
CA LEU A 195 22.15 -6.45 -17.92
C LEU A 195 20.97 -6.35 -18.89
N THR A 196 20.10 -7.37 -18.92
CA THR A 196 18.86 -7.35 -19.71
C THR A 196 17.98 -6.15 -19.33
N GLU A 197 17.72 -5.93 -18.05
CA GLU A 197 16.94 -4.78 -17.58
C GLU A 197 17.57 -3.45 -17.99
N THR A 198 18.90 -3.34 -17.92
CA THR A 198 19.61 -2.13 -18.39
C THR A 198 19.36 -1.88 -19.87
N GLN A 199 19.35 -2.92 -20.70
CA GLN A 199 19.05 -2.80 -22.13
C GLN A 199 17.60 -2.41 -22.38
N VAL A 200 16.64 -3.00 -21.65
CA VAL A 200 15.21 -2.63 -21.71
C VAL A 200 15.01 -1.17 -21.30
N ASN A 201 15.69 -0.73 -20.24
CA ASN A 201 15.67 0.65 -19.76
C ASN A 201 16.19 1.66 -20.79
N ASN A 202 17.16 1.26 -21.63
CA ASN A 202 17.62 2.12 -22.73
C ASN A 202 16.53 2.29 -23.79
N TYR A 203 15.85 1.20 -24.18
CA TYR A 203 14.71 1.29 -25.10
C TYR A 203 13.57 2.14 -24.51
N LEU A 204 13.29 2.05 -23.19
CA LEU A 204 12.32 2.89 -22.50
C LEU A 204 12.66 4.38 -22.62
N LYS A 205 13.94 4.73 -22.33
CA LYS A 205 14.44 6.12 -22.43
C LYS A 205 14.38 6.66 -23.85
N GLU A 206 14.67 5.83 -24.84
CA GLU A 206 14.58 6.16 -26.26
C GLU A 206 13.14 6.17 -26.80
N ASN A 207 12.15 5.79 -25.97
CA ASN A 207 10.76 5.58 -26.35
C ASN A 207 10.62 4.63 -27.56
N ASN A 208 11.45 3.60 -27.62
CA ASN A 208 11.57 2.69 -28.75
C ASN A 208 10.93 1.33 -28.46
N TYR A 209 9.60 1.32 -28.34
CA TYR A 209 8.83 0.10 -28.04
C TYR A 209 8.97 -0.96 -29.14
N GLN A 210 9.02 -0.56 -30.41
CA GLN A 210 9.20 -1.50 -31.52
C GLN A 210 10.58 -2.17 -31.45
N GLY A 211 11.64 -1.40 -31.20
CA GLY A 211 12.98 -1.93 -30.98
C GLY A 211 13.06 -2.88 -29.79
N TYR A 212 12.38 -2.57 -28.68
CA TYR A 212 12.26 -3.49 -27.55
C TYR A 212 11.60 -4.82 -27.95
N LYS A 213 10.47 -4.80 -28.66
CA LYS A 213 9.82 -6.03 -29.14
C LYS A 213 10.72 -6.85 -30.05
N ASP A 214 11.42 -6.19 -30.99
CA ASP A 214 12.28 -6.86 -31.96
C ASP A 214 13.57 -7.41 -31.32
N SER A 215 13.98 -6.85 -30.17
CA SER A 215 15.19 -7.27 -29.45
C SER A 215 15.12 -8.69 -28.86
N ASN A 216 13.91 -9.20 -28.58
CA ASN A 216 13.69 -10.48 -27.89
C ASN A 216 14.48 -10.63 -26.57
N LEU A 217 14.71 -9.52 -25.87
CA LEU A 217 15.45 -9.49 -24.60
C LEU A 217 14.73 -10.21 -23.46
N GLU A 218 13.40 -10.18 -23.45
CA GLU A 218 12.57 -10.80 -22.42
C GLU A 218 11.63 -11.83 -23.04
N LYS A 219 11.35 -12.90 -22.28
CA LYS A 219 10.43 -13.96 -22.70
C LYS A 219 8.99 -13.48 -22.79
N GLU A 220 8.60 -12.65 -21.83
CA GLU A 220 7.28 -12.01 -21.75
C GLU A 220 7.48 -10.53 -22.05
N VAL A 221 6.90 -10.09 -23.16
CA VAL A 221 7.02 -8.71 -23.63
C VAL A 221 6.04 -7.85 -22.84
N LEU A 222 6.51 -6.70 -22.33
CA LEU A 222 5.65 -5.71 -21.70
C LEU A 222 4.56 -5.24 -22.68
N GLU A 223 3.30 -5.32 -22.26
CA GLU A 223 2.21 -4.70 -23.00
C GLU A 223 2.39 -3.19 -23.12
N LYS A 224 1.84 -2.61 -24.19
CA LYS A 224 2.09 -1.20 -24.53
C LYS A 224 1.71 -0.23 -23.40
N ASP A 225 0.57 -0.44 -22.75
CA ASP A 225 0.12 0.43 -21.67
C ASP A 225 1.06 0.37 -20.46
N ARG A 226 1.59 -0.82 -20.15
CA ARG A 226 2.57 -1.00 -19.07
C ARG A 226 3.92 -0.36 -19.43
N TRP A 227 4.33 -0.48 -20.69
CA TRP A 227 5.51 0.21 -21.22
C TRP A 227 5.39 1.73 -21.06
N ASP A 228 4.27 2.30 -21.52
CA ASP A 228 4.03 3.74 -21.44
C ASP A 228 3.94 4.22 -19.99
N PHE A 229 3.31 3.43 -19.11
CA PHE A 229 3.28 3.70 -17.67
C PHE A 229 4.67 3.74 -17.03
N ILE A 230 5.52 2.74 -17.30
CA ILE A 230 6.89 2.70 -16.76
C ILE A 230 7.66 3.91 -17.30
N ARG A 231 7.62 4.15 -18.61
CA ARG A 231 8.33 5.29 -19.22
C ARG A 231 7.91 6.63 -18.61
N LYS A 232 6.62 6.82 -18.34
CA LYS A 232 6.10 8.05 -17.72
C LYS A 232 6.66 8.28 -16.31
N ASN A 233 6.95 7.20 -15.57
CA ASN A 233 7.28 7.25 -14.14
C ASN A 233 8.75 6.88 -13.82
N MET A 234 9.54 6.40 -14.78
CA MET A 234 10.86 5.82 -14.51
C MET A 234 11.89 6.79 -13.94
N ASP A 235 11.71 8.09 -14.16
CA ASP A 235 12.61 9.12 -13.64
C ASP A 235 12.18 9.66 -12.26
N LEU A 236 11.16 9.06 -11.63
CA LEU A 236 10.69 9.49 -10.31
C LEU A 236 11.76 9.27 -9.23
N ASP A 237 12.04 10.35 -8.51
CA ASP A 237 12.83 10.41 -7.29
C ASP A 237 12.19 11.47 -6.38
N ASN A 238 11.75 11.09 -5.18
CA ASN A 238 11.10 12.03 -4.24
C ASN A 238 12.06 12.81 -3.36
N THR A 239 13.38 12.64 -3.48
CA THR A 239 14.36 13.24 -2.55
C THR A 239 14.12 14.75 -2.34
N SER A 240 13.92 15.52 -3.41
CA SER A 240 13.64 16.97 -3.32
C SER A 240 12.25 17.31 -2.75
N GLU A 241 11.31 16.38 -2.81
CA GLU A 241 9.98 16.55 -2.21
C GLU A 241 9.99 16.24 -0.71
N LEU A 242 10.88 15.35 -0.27
CA LEU A 242 11.09 15.06 1.15
C LEU A 242 11.62 16.28 1.90
N GLU A 243 12.49 17.08 1.28
CA GLU A 243 13.02 18.35 1.83
C GLU A 243 11.93 19.39 2.14
N GLN A 244 10.78 19.29 1.48
CA GLN A 244 9.68 20.24 1.63
C GLN A 244 8.72 19.87 2.77
N ILE A 245 8.89 18.69 3.37
CA ILE A 245 8.01 18.18 4.42
C ILE A 245 8.11 19.08 5.66
N SER A 246 6.97 19.68 6.01
CA SER A 246 6.80 20.58 7.16
C SER A 246 5.67 20.14 8.10
N LYS A 247 5.21 18.89 7.95
CA LYS A 247 4.13 18.25 8.71
C LYS A 247 4.54 16.85 9.13
N PRO A 248 3.97 16.26 10.19
CA PRO A 248 4.36 14.93 10.64
C PRO A 248 4.31 13.86 9.55
N TYR A 249 5.42 13.14 9.43
CA TYR A 249 5.61 11.99 8.56
C TYR A 249 6.03 10.79 9.40
N TYR A 250 5.24 9.73 9.35
CA TYR A 250 5.49 8.48 10.03
C TYR A 250 5.99 7.44 9.02
N LEU A 251 7.27 7.11 9.08
CA LEU A 251 7.89 6.11 8.20
C LEU A 251 7.83 4.73 8.86
N VAL A 252 7.07 3.80 8.28
CA VAL A 252 6.92 2.42 8.77
C VAL A 252 7.63 1.48 7.79
N ILE A 253 8.66 0.79 8.25
CA ILE A 253 9.54 -0.02 7.41
C ILE A 253 9.80 -1.40 8.02
N GLY A 254 9.91 -2.41 7.18
CA GLY A 254 10.18 -3.79 7.57
C GLY A 254 11.62 -4.22 7.28
N ASP A 255 12.19 -5.04 8.14
CA ASP A 255 13.56 -5.55 8.00
C ASP A 255 13.69 -6.76 7.05
N HIS A 256 12.59 -7.29 6.53
CA HIS A 256 12.54 -8.40 5.54
C HIS A 256 11.82 -7.97 4.24
N ASP A 257 11.86 -6.69 3.90
CA ASP A 257 11.34 -6.20 2.64
C ASP A 257 12.22 -6.65 1.47
N LEU A 258 11.61 -7.23 0.42
CA LEU A 258 12.30 -7.66 -0.81
C LEU A 258 11.98 -6.74 -2.00
N ASN A 259 11.12 -5.75 -1.81
CA ASN A 259 10.64 -4.85 -2.86
C ASN A 259 11.29 -3.47 -2.75
N VAL A 260 11.56 -3.01 -1.53
CA VAL A 260 12.17 -1.71 -1.25
C VAL A 260 13.38 -1.88 -0.33
N ASP A 261 14.47 -1.20 -0.65
CA ASP A 261 15.65 -1.14 0.23
C ASP A 261 15.30 -0.26 1.44
N THR A 262 14.89 -0.88 2.55
CA THR A 262 14.45 -0.14 3.73
C THR A 262 15.58 0.61 4.43
N LYS A 263 16.85 0.18 4.25
CA LYS A 263 18.00 0.91 4.77
C LYS A 263 18.28 2.15 3.94
N GLU A 264 18.23 2.04 2.61
CA GLU A 264 18.31 3.19 1.72
C GLU A 264 17.18 4.18 2.03
N THR A 265 15.94 3.71 2.07
CA THR A 265 14.76 4.54 2.37
C THR A 265 14.91 5.25 3.70
N GLU A 266 15.27 4.54 4.79
CA GLU A 266 15.45 5.17 6.10
C GLU A 266 16.54 6.25 6.07
N ASN A 267 17.68 5.96 5.45
CA ASN A 267 18.80 6.90 5.38
C ASN A 267 18.40 8.18 4.62
N ILE A 268 17.80 8.04 3.45
CA ILE A 268 17.39 9.19 2.63
C ILE A 268 16.32 10.01 3.35
N TYR A 269 15.33 9.36 3.97
CA TYR A 269 14.30 10.07 4.72
C TYR A 269 14.88 10.85 5.90
N ARG A 270 15.82 10.27 6.65
CA ARG A 270 16.48 10.95 7.78
C ARG A 270 17.38 12.10 7.33
N GLU A 271 17.97 12.00 6.16
CA GLU A 271 18.84 13.03 5.59
C GLU A 271 18.02 14.23 5.08
N HIS A 272 16.87 13.97 4.45
CA HIS A 272 16.13 15.02 3.72
C HIS A 272 14.91 15.55 4.47
N ILE A 273 14.32 14.82 5.43
CA ILE A 273 13.20 15.32 6.24
C ILE A 273 13.74 15.89 7.54
N ASN A 274 13.32 17.11 7.90
CA ASN A 274 13.62 17.66 9.23
C ASN A 274 13.14 16.68 10.33
N LYS A 275 14.06 16.31 11.23
CA LYS A 275 13.83 15.37 12.35
C LYS A 275 12.64 15.73 13.24
N GLU A 276 12.20 16.98 13.27
CA GLU A 276 11.00 17.41 14.00
C GLU A 276 9.72 16.85 13.40
N TYR A 277 9.72 16.58 12.09
CA TYR A 277 8.57 16.05 11.36
C TYR A 277 8.67 14.55 11.10
N LEU A 278 9.86 13.94 11.15
CA LEU A 278 10.02 12.51 10.88
C LEU A 278 10.01 11.66 12.16
N THR A 279 9.12 10.67 12.20
CA THR A 279 9.20 9.56 13.16
C THR A 279 9.30 8.23 12.40
N VAL A 280 10.30 7.41 12.73
CA VAL A 280 10.53 6.12 12.08
C VAL A 280 10.11 4.98 13.00
N TYR A 281 9.30 4.05 12.47
CA TYR A 281 8.87 2.82 13.09
C TYR A 281 9.48 1.62 12.35
N PRO A 282 10.65 1.12 12.79
CA PRO A 282 11.17 -0.14 12.29
C PRO A 282 10.33 -1.30 12.86
N ILE A 283 9.80 -2.13 11.97
CA ILE A 283 8.99 -3.30 12.33
C ILE A 283 9.84 -4.54 12.12
N SER A 284 10.21 -5.21 13.21
CA SER A 284 11.01 -6.44 13.15
C SER A 284 10.20 -7.60 12.57
N ASN A 285 10.87 -8.43 11.77
CA ASN A 285 10.26 -9.55 11.05
C ASN A 285 9.06 -9.11 10.20
N ALA A 286 9.22 -8.01 9.46
CA ALA A 286 8.17 -7.49 8.58
C ALA A 286 8.61 -7.50 7.12
N THR A 287 7.76 -8.08 6.27
CA THR A 287 7.89 -8.06 4.81
C THR A 287 7.42 -6.71 4.24
N HIS A 288 7.49 -6.56 2.92
CA HIS A 288 6.97 -5.37 2.22
C HIS A 288 5.52 -5.01 2.58
N ARG A 289 4.66 -6.03 2.76
CA ARG A 289 3.25 -5.87 3.13
C ARG A 289 3.01 -5.81 4.64
N MET A 290 4.08 -5.63 5.44
CA MET A 290 4.08 -5.73 6.91
C MET A 290 3.58 -7.08 7.44
N LEU A 291 3.75 -8.14 6.65
CA LEU A 291 3.44 -9.51 7.05
C LEU A 291 4.64 -10.15 7.76
N LYS A 292 4.44 -11.30 8.40
CA LYS A 292 5.55 -12.12 8.90
C LYS A 292 6.33 -12.74 7.73
N PRO A 293 7.64 -13.04 7.85
CA PRO A 293 8.47 -13.51 6.73
C PRO A 293 7.98 -14.82 6.10
N ARG A 294 7.35 -15.70 6.89
CA ARG A 294 6.72 -16.93 6.38
C ARG A 294 5.55 -16.70 5.40
N HIS A 295 5.08 -15.46 5.27
CA HIS A 295 4.05 -15.02 4.32
C HIS A 295 4.63 -14.07 3.25
N GLN A 296 5.96 -14.00 3.09
CA GLN A 296 6.64 -13.17 2.08
C GLN A 296 6.12 -13.43 0.67
N LYS A 297 5.90 -14.71 0.34
CA LYS A 297 5.27 -15.14 -0.90
C LYS A 297 3.93 -15.77 -0.58
N GLU A 298 2.97 -15.60 -1.47
CA GLU A 298 1.66 -16.24 -1.36
C GLU A 298 1.83 -17.76 -1.34
N SER A 299 1.17 -18.42 -0.39
CA SER A 299 1.25 -19.86 -0.21
C SER A 299 -0.09 -20.39 0.28
N ARG A 300 -0.34 -21.69 0.13
CA ARG A 300 -1.55 -22.33 0.68
C ARG A 300 -1.68 -22.09 2.18
N MET A 301 -0.56 -22.02 2.90
CA MET A 301 -0.54 -21.73 4.33
C MET A 301 -0.94 -20.28 4.61
N THR A 302 -0.42 -19.32 3.84
CA THR A 302 -0.84 -17.91 3.92
C THR A 302 -2.34 -17.79 3.74
N VAL A 303 -2.90 -18.40 2.69
CA VAL A 303 -4.36 -18.37 2.42
C VAL A 303 -5.16 -18.96 3.58
N VAL A 304 -4.79 -20.15 4.07
CA VAL A 304 -5.48 -20.81 5.19
C VAL A 304 -5.45 -19.92 6.43
N GLU A 305 -4.29 -19.38 6.77
CA GLU A 305 -4.17 -18.57 7.98
C GLU A 305 -4.85 -17.22 7.90
N THR A 306 -4.89 -16.60 6.72
CA THR A 306 -5.69 -15.40 6.48
C THR A 306 -7.17 -15.68 6.74
N ILE A 307 -7.70 -16.82 6.26
CA ILE A 307 -9.10 -17.22 6.50
C ILE A 307 -9.37 -17.42 7.99
N PHE A 308 -8.48 -18.11 8.70
CA PHE A 308 -8.69 -18.45 10.11
C PHE A 308 -8.42 -17.28 11.06
N ASN A 309 -7.45 -16.41 10.75
CA ASN A 309 -7.06 -15.29 11.59
C ASN A 309 -6.29 -14.22 10.79
N PRO A 310 -7.00 -13.31 10.11
CA PRO A 310 -6.38 -12.30 9.25
C PRO A 310 -5.48 -11.31 10.01
N ARG A 311 -5.66 -11.15 11.33
CA ARG A 311 -4.78 -10.31 12.15
C ARG A 311 -3.42 -10.96 12.40
N ARG A 312 -3.36 -12.29 12.46
CA ARG A 312 -2.17 -13.03 12.94
C ARG A 312 -1.06 -13.15 11.89
N ILE A 313 -1.35 -12.91 10.61
CA ILE A 313 -0.36 -12.97 9.53
C ILE A 313 0.58 -11.75 9.54
N PHE A 314 0.17 -10.64 10.16
CA PHE A 314 0.95 -9.40 10.25
C PHE A 314 2.08 -9.49 11.27
N ALA A 315 3.13 -8.71 11.03
CA ALA A 315 4.20 -8.51 12.00
C ALA A 315 3.63 -7.87 13.28
N PRO A 316 3.96 -8.37 14.49
CA PRO A 316 3.29 -7.96 15.74
C PRO A 316 3.31 -6.46 16.03
N ASP A 317 4.40 -5.78 15.69
CA ASP A 317 4.58 -4.37 16.02
C ASP A 317 3.94 -3.41 15.02
N TYR A 318 3.45 -3.91 13.87
CA TYR A 318 2.80 -3.05 12.87
C TYR A 318 1.54 -2.37 13.43
N PHE A 319 0.63 -3.13 14.04
CA PHE A 319 -0.58 -2.55 14.63
C PHE A 319 -0.28 -1.70 15.87
N LYS A 320 0.81 -1.99 16.58
CA LYS A 320 1.27 -1.14 17.67
C LYS A 320 1.69 0.24 17.14
N ALA A 321 2.46 0.28 16.06
CA ALA A 321 2.86 1.52 15.40
C ALA A 321 1.63 2.33 14.92
N LEU A 322 0.69 1.69 14.22
CA LEU A 322 -0.55 2.37 13.78
C LEU A 322 -1.36 2.95 14.94
N LYS A 323 -1.47 2.19 16.04
CA LYS A 323 -2.15 2.65 17.25
C LYS A 323 -1.43 3.85 17.87
N GLU A 324 -0.11 3.79 18.02
CA GLU A 324 0.68 4.88 18.57
C GLU A 324 0.54 6.15 17.73
N ILE A 325 0.62 6.04 16.40
CA ILE A 325 0.40 7.15 15.46
C ILE A 325 -1.00 7.76 15.65
N ALA A 326 -2.06 6.94 15.64
CA ALA A 326 -3.44 7.41 15.76
C ALA A 326 -3.78 7.97 17.15
N SER A 327 -3.07 7.55 18.19
CA SER A 327 -3.30 8.02 19.57
C SER A 327 -2.69 9.39 19.88
N LYS A 328 -1.82 9.93 19.02
CA LYS A 328 -1.19 11.24 19.22
C LYS A 328 -2.27 12.33 19.20
N LYS A 329 -2.35 13.07 20.31
CA LYS A 329 -3.35 14.14 20.52
C LYS A 329 -3.03 15.43 19.78
N GLU A 330 -1.76 15.61 19.41
CA GLU A 330 -1.24 16.73 18.64
C GLU A 330 -0.51 16.12 17.45
N ILE A 331 -1.07 16.37 16.27
CA ILE A 331 -0.46 16.12 14.97
C ILE A 331 -0.21 17.50 14.37
#